data_AF-A0AB39XAY8-F1
#
_entry.id   AF-A0AB39XAY8-F1
#
_cell.length_a   1.000
_cell.length_b   1.000
_cell.length_c   1.000
_cell.angle_alpha   90.00
_cell.angle_beta   90.00
_cell.angle_gamma   90.00
#
_symmetry.space_group_name_H-M   'P 1'
#
loop_
_entity.id
_entity.type
_entity.pdbx_description
1 polymer ?
#
loop_
_entity_poly.entity_id
_entity_poly.type
_entity_poly.pdbx_seq_one_letter_code
_entity_poly.pdbx_strand_id
1 'polypeptide(L)'
;MPDPNFFGGAVQYTEKGGDWISVAADDRPFGRPNWRSPNWADHMPKQANYRCLGVAELASAVLRGTPHRSSGALASHALEVKHAILKAGLEGGAIAVRSRVERPAPLSDVDAMALWAEEAF
;
A
#
# COMPACT_ATOMS: atom_id res chain seq x y z
N MET A 1 7.79 11.22 5.52
CA MET A 1 7.70 9.96 4.75
C MET A 1 8.23 8.85 5.67
N PRO A 2 7.47 7.77 5.92
CA PRO A 2 7.98 6.64 6.71
C PRO A 2 9.17 5.97 5.98
N ASP A 3 9.84 5.01 6.63
CA ASP A 3 10.96 4.29 6.02
C ASP A 3 10.56 3.80 4.60
N PRO A 4 11.25 4.23 3.54
CA PRO A 4 10.84 3.91 2.16
C PRO A 4 10.98 2.42 1.83
N ASN A 5 11.77 1.67 2.62
CA ASN A 5 11.98 0.24 2.45
C ASN A 5 11.02 -0.61 3.29
N PHE A 6 10.57 -0.10 4.43
CA PHE A 6 9.76 -0.81 5.42
C PHE A 6 8.64 0.09 5.94
N PHE A 7 7.42 -0.43 6.03
CA PHE A 7 6.19 0.38 6.24
C PHE A 7 6.03 0.95 7.66
N GLY A 8 7.10 0.97 8.46
CA GLY A 8 7.11 1.39 9.86
C GLY A 8 7.71 2.78 10.07
N GLY A 9 7.78 3.20 11.33
CA GLY A 9 8.31 4.50 11.72
C GLY A 9 7.30 5.64 11.57
N ALA A 10 7.78 6.88 11.68
CA ALA A 10 6.89 8.04 11.68
C ALA A 10 6.54 8.52 10.27
N VAL A 11 5.25 8.75 10.03
CA VAL A 11 4.78 9.57 8.91
C VAL A 11 4.80 11.02 9.35
N GLN A 12 5.40 11.88 8.53
CA GLN A 12 5.46 13.31 8.80
C GLN A 12 4.78 14.07 7.66
N TYR A 13 3.96 15.05 8.03
CA TYR A 13 3.29 15.95 7.10
C TYR A 13 3.25 17.37 7.66
N THR A 14 2.99 18.35 6.82
CA THR A 14 2.74 19.74 7.24
C THR A 14 1.34 20.15 6.82
N GLU A 15 0.72 21.03 7.60
CA GLU A 15 -0.53 21.68 7.20
C GLU A 15 -0.21 23.02 6.54
N LYS A 16 -0.26 23.03 5.21
CA LYS A 16 -0.04 24.23 4.37
C LYS A 16 1.28 24.98 4.67
N GLY A 17 2.35 24.23 4.91
CA GLY A 17 3.68 24.82 5.16
C GLY A 17 3.92 25.26 6.62
N GLY A 18 3.03 24.91 7.54
CA GLY A 18 3.29 25.01 8.98
C GLY A 18 4.30 23.97 9.49
N ASP A 19 4.38 23.83 10.81
CA ASP A 19 5.28 22.89 11.47
C ASP A 19 5.03 21.44 11.06
N TRP A 20 6.10 20.63 11.11
CA TRP A 20 6.01 19.20 10.84
C TRP A 20 5.23 18.49 11.95
N ILE A 21 4.14 17.84 11.57
CA ILE A 21 3.35 16.96 12.42
C ILE A 21 3.86 15.53 12.20
N SER A 22 4.25 14.87 13.28
CA SER A 22 4.76 13.49 13.28
C SER A 22 3.71 12.54 13.83
N VAL A 23 3.39 11.50 13.07
CA VAL A 23 2.43 10.45 13.43
C VAL A 23 3.18 9.12 13.44
N ALA A 24 3.27 8.48 14.61
CA ALA A 24 3.86 7.14 14.72
C ALA A 24 2.97 6.11 13.99
N ALA A 25 3.55 5.36 13.05
CA ALA A 25 2.84 4.28 12.37
C ALA A 25 2.83 2.99 13.18
N ASP A 26 3.70 2.85 14.18
CA ASP A 26 3.94 1.60 14.90
C ASP A 26 2.69 1.04 15.60
N ASP A 27 1.71 1.88 15.95
CA ASP A 27 0.42 1.46 16.53
C ASP A 27 -0.70 1.26 15.49
N ARG A 28 -0.42 1.51 14.21
CA ARG A 28 -1.34 1.27 13.10
C ARG A 28 -1.25 -0.19 12.64
N PRO A 29 -2.32 -0.74 12.02
CA PRO A 29 -2.32 -2.10 11.52
C PRO A 29 -1.05 -2.41 10.70
N PHE A 30 -0.75 -1.70 9.63
CA PHE A 30 0.41 -2.04 8.79
C PHE A 30 1.72 -1.32 9.17
N GLY A 31 1.89 -0.92 10.43
CA GLY A 31 3.13 -0.27 10.91
C GLY A 31 3.92 -1.09 11.94
N ARG A 32 3.33 -2.13 12.54
CA ARG A 32 4.03 -2.99 13.51
C ARG A 32 5.10 -3.86 12.84
N PRO A 33 6.30 -4.04 13.44
CA PRO A 33 7.28 -4.98 12.93
C PRO A 33 6.77 -6.43 12.91
N ASN A 34 6.76 -7.06 11.74
CA ASN A 34 6.26 -8.43 11.54
C ASN A 34 7.29 -9.38 10.92
N TRP A 35 8.42 -8.87 10.42
CA TRP A 35 9.39 -9.65 9.65
C TRP A 35 10.83 -9.31 10.02
N ARG A 36 11.72 -10.30 9.94
CA ARG A 36 13.17 -10.13 10.09
C ARG A 36 13.88 -10.82 8.92
N SER A 37 14.85 -10.15 8.31
CA SER A 37 15.70 -10.81 7.33
C SER A 37 16.53 -11.92 7.99
N PRO A 38 16.65 -13.09 7.36
CA PRO A 38 17.56 -14.14 7.84
C PRO A 38 19.04 -13.74 7.74
N ASN A 39 19.35 -12.75 6.88
CA ASN A 39 20.74 -12.33 6.61
C ASN A 39 21.20 -11.14 7.46
N TRP A 40 20.39 -10.67 8.41
CA TRP A 40 20.77 -9.56 9.29
C TRP A 40 21.45 -10.05 10.57
N ALA A 41 22.42 -9.26 11.05
CA ALA A 41 23.06 -9.47 12.34
C ALA A 41 22.04 -9.43 13.49
N ASP A 42 22.29 -10.17 14.58
CA ASP A 42 21.32 -10.40 15.67
C ASP A 42 20.78 -9.11 16.31
N HIS A 43 21.60 -8.06 16.36
CA HIS A 43 21.20 -6.76 16.92
C HIS A 43 20.27 -5.94 16.02
N MET A 44 20.07 -6.34 14.77
CA MET A 44 19.18 -5.62 13.85
C MET A 44 17.71 -5.91 14.18
N PRO A 45 16.87 -4.87 14.30
CA PRO A 45 15.47 -5.05 14.71
C PRO A 45 14.63 -5.72 13.61
N LYS A 46 13.48 -6.26 14.02
CA LYS A 46 12.40 -6.60 13.07
C LYS A 46 11.93 -5.33 12.36
N GLN A 47 11.44 -5.50 11.15
CA GLN A 47 10.87 -4.42 10.34
C GLN A 47 9.41 -4.69 10.02
N ALA A 48 8.66 -3.60 9.80
CA ALA A 48 7.31 -3.68 9.26
C ALA A 48 7.37 -4.00 7.76
N ASN A 49 6.98 -5.21 7.39
CA ASN A 49 7.00 -5.71 6.02
C ASN A 49 5.65 -6.33 5.67
N TYR A 50 4.74 -5.48 5.20
CA TYR A 50 3.40 -5.85 4.74
C TYR A 50 3.33 -5.92 3.21
N ARG A 51 4.43 -6.32 2.57
CA ARG A 51 4.40 -6.72 1.16
C ARG A 51 3.37 -7.84 1.01
N CYS A 52 2.73 -7.89 -0.16
CA CYS A 52 1.58 -8.75 -0.46
C CYS A 52 0.26 -8.37 0.24
N LEU A 53 0.15 -7.22 0.92
CA LEU A 53 -1.14 -6.75 1.45
C LEU A 53 -2.25 -6.72 0.39
N GLY A 54 -1.95 -6.27 -0.84
CA GLY A 54 -2.93 -6.29 -1.92
C GLY A 54 -3.41 -7.69 -2.32
N VAL A 55 -2.55 -8.72 -2.17
CA VAL A 55 -2.93 -10.12 -2.40
C VAL A 55 -3.81 -10.64 -1.26
N ALA A 56 -3.46 -10.31 -0.01
CA ALA A 56 -4.28 -10.67 1.15
C ALA A 56 -5.67 -10.02 1.09
N GLU A 57 -5.74 -8.74 0.72
CA GLU A 57 -7.00 -8.02 0.53
C GLU A 57 -7.83 -8.65 -0.60
N LEU A 58 -7.22 -8.97 -1.74
CA LEU A 58 -7.91 -9.65 -2.84
C LEU A 58 -8.47 -11.01 -2.42
N ALA A 59 -7.67 -11.83 -1.71
CA ALA A 59 -8.11 -13.13 -1.21
C ALA A 59 -9.29 -13.01 -0.23
N SER A 60 -9.19 -12.07 0.72
CA SER A 60 -10.28 -11.77 1.67
C SER A 60 -11.55 -11.31 0.93
N ALA A 61 -11.41 -10.44 -0.07
CA ALA A 61 -12.55 -9.92 -0.82
C ALA A 61 -13.25 -11.01 -1.64
N VAL A 62 -12.49 -11.95 -2.21
CA VAL A 62 -13.03 -13.15 -2.89
C VAL A 62 -13.80 -14.03 -1.90
N LEU A 63 -13.24 -14.29 -0.71
CA LEU A 63 -13.88 -15.13 0.31
C LEU A 63 -15.17 -14.49 0.87
N ARG A 64 -15.18 -13.16 1.06
CA ARG A 64 -16.28 -12.41 1.68
C ARG A 64 -17.28 -11.83 0.66
N GLY A 65 -17.01 -11.96 -0.64
CA GLY A 65 -17.86 -11.41 -1.70
C GLY A 65 -17.93 -9.88 -1.72
N THR A 66 -16.90 -9.18 -1.25
CA THR A 66 -16.83 -7.70 -1.21
C THR A 66 -16.11 -7.14 -2.44
N PRO A 67 -16.34 -5.87 -2.83
CA PRO A 67 -15.57 -5.24 -3.91
C PRO A 67 -14.07 -5.30 -3.68
N HIS A 68 -13.30 -5.71 -4.68
CA HIS A 68 -11.85 -5.85 -4.59
C HIS A 68 -11.19 -4.46 -4.64
N ARG A 69 -10.43 -4.06 -3.61
CA ARG A 69 -9.63 -2.83 -3.68
C ARG A 69 -8.45 -3.01 -4.62
N SER A 70 -7.84 -4.18 -4.61
CA SER A 70 -6.72 -4.59 -5.47
C SER A 70 -7.22 -5.25 -6.77
N SER A 71 -8.17 -4.60 -7.46
CA SER A 71 -8.84 -5.19 -8.62
C SER A 71 -7.96 -5.26 -9.89
N GLY A 72 -8.29 -6.19 -10.79
CA GLY A 72 -7.68 -6.27 -12.11
C GLY A 72 -7.93 -5.04 -12.98
N ALA A 73 -9.10 -4.39 -12.82
CA ALA A 73 -9.42 -3.14 -13.50
C ALA A 73 -8.47 -2.00 -13.08
N LEU A 74 -8.20 -1.88 -11.77
CA LEU A 74 -7.24 -0.91 -11.25
C LEU A 74 -5.81 -1.22 -11.73
N ALA A 75 -5.42 -2.49 -11.72
CA ALA A 75 -4.11 -2.92 -12.23
C ALA A 75 -3.93 -2.58 -13.73
N SER A 76 -4.96 -2.84 -14.55
CA SER A 76 -4.96 -2.49 -15.97
C SER A 76 -4.89 -0.98 -16.19
N HIS A 77 -5.63 -0.19 -15.41
CA HIS A 77 -5.57 1.27 -15.48
C HIS A 77 -4.17 1.80 -15.13
N ALA A 78 -3.56 1.29 -14.06
CA ALA A 78 -2.21 1.66 -13.67
C ALA A 78 -1.16 1.26 -14.73
N LEU A 79 -1.35 0.13 -15.42
CA LEU A 79 -0.50 -0.28 -16.53
C LEU A 79 -0.61 0.68 -17.72
N GLU A 80 -1.82 1.10 -18.09
CA GLU A 80 -2.00 2.10 -19.14
C GLU A 80 -1.32 3.43 -18.79
N VAL A 81 -1.46 3.89 -17.54
CA VAL A 81 -0.78 5.10 -17.05
C VAL A 81 0.75 4.97 -17.19
N LYS A 82 1.33 3.85 -16.77
CA LYS A 82 2.78 3.60 -16.92
C LYS A 82 3.20 3.62 -18.39
N HIS A 83 2.44 2.97 -19.26
CA HIS A 83 2.72 2.96 -20.69
C HIS A 83 2.62 4.36 -21.28
N ALA A 84 1.59 5.14 -20.93
CA ALA A 84 1.42 6.51 -21.38
C ALA A 84 2.59 7.41 -20.96
N ILE A 85 3.12 7.26 -19.74
CA ILE A 85 4.32 7.97 -19.27
C ILE A 85 5.55 7.62 -20.12
N LEU A 86 5.80 6.33 -20.35
CA LEU A 86 6.94 5.89 -21.17
C LEU A 86 6.84 6.40 -22.60
N LYS A 87 5.65 6.32 -23.19
CA LYS A 87 5.38 6.80 -24.54
C LYS A 87 5.52 8.32 -24.67
N ALA A 88 5.02 9.07 -23.68
CA ALA A 88 5.20 10.53 -23.60
C ALA A 88 6.68 10.93 -23.56
N GLY A 89 7.50 10.20 -22.82
CA GLY A 89 8.95 10.45 -22.75
C GLY A 89 9.68 10.19 -24.07
N LEU A 90 9.19 9.24 -24.88
CA LEU A 90 9.76 8.92 -26.19
C LEU A 90 9.31 9.87 -27.30
N GLU A 91 8.02 10.19 -27.35
CA GLU A 91 7.42 10.96 -28.45
C GLU A 91 7.50 12.49 -28.21
N GLY A 92 7.65 12.90 -26.94
CA GLY A 92 7.55 14.30 -26.55
C GLY A 92 6.08 14.74 -26.49
N GLY A 93 5.63 15.17 -25.31
CA GLY A 93 4.26 15.65 -25.09
C GLY A 93 3.40 14.67 -24.29
N ALA A 94 2.12 15.03 -24.11
CA ALA A 94 1.21 14.28 -23.25
C ALA A 94 0.49 13.15 -24.02
N ILE A 95 0.45 11.95 -23.43
CA ILE A 95 -0.33 10.82 -23.92
C ILE A 95 -1.59 10.66 -23.06
N ALA A 96 -2.77 10.66 -23.71
CA ALA A 96 -4.04 10.54 -23.01
C ALA A 96 -4.29 9.11 -22.50
N VAL A 97 -4.66 8.98 -21.22
CA VAL A 97 -5.13 7.74 -20.61
C VAL A 97 -6.65 7.62 -20.80
N ARG A 98 -7.09 6.55 -21.46
CA ARG A 98 -8.48 6.32 -21.88
C ARG A 98 -9.26 5.48 -20.89
N SER A 99 -8.63 4.52 -20.21
CA SER A 99 -9.34 3.72 -19.21
C SER A 99 -9.90 4.60 -18.09
N ARG A 100 -10.99 4.11 -17.50
CA ARG A 100 -11.65 4.65 -16.32
C ARG A 100 -11.82 3.51 -15.33
N VAL A 101 -11.58 3.79 -14.07
CA VAL A 101 -11.75 2.84 -12.98
C VAL A 101 -12.39 3.57 -11.81
N GLU A 102 -13.29 2.91 -11.12
CA GLU A 102 -13.83 3.42 -9.87
C GLU A 102 -12.71 3.51 -8.85
N ARG A 103 -12.67 4.61 -8.09
CA ARG A 103 -11.69 4.76 -7.01
C ARG A 103 -12.04 3.73 -5.93
N PRO A 104 -11.12 2.81 -5.56
CA PRO A 104 -11.37 1.88 -4.47
C PRO A 104 -11.67 2.60 -3.17
N ALA A 105 -12.54 2.02 -2.35
CA ALA A 105 -12.75 2.47 -0.99
C ALA A 105 -11.43 2.39 -0.19
N PRO A 106 -11.16 3.35 0.71
CA PRO A 106 -10.00 3.26 1.59
C PRO A 106 -10.07 1.98 2.43
N LEU A 107 -8.91 1.44 2.79
CA LEU A 107 -8.81 0.34 3.74
C LEU A 107 -8.87 0.95 5.14
N SER A 108 -9.98 0.78 5.85
CA SER A 108 -10.15 1.28 7.21
C SER A 108 -9.32 0.48 8.21
N ASP A 109 -9.05 1.03 9.40
CA ASP A 109 -8.35 0.30 10.47
C ASP A 109 -9.14 -0.98 10.85
N VAL A 110 -10.47 -0.94 10.81
CA VAL A 110 -11.34 -2.11 11.07
C VAL A 110 -11.16 -3.19 9.99
N ASP A 111 -11.23 -2.81 8.71
CA ASP A 111 -11.02 -3.75 7.61
C ASP A 111 -9.60 -4.34 7.62
N ALA A 112 -8.62 -3.50 7.94
CA ALA A 112 -7.22 -3.90 8.06
C ALA A 112 -7.03 -4.96 9.15
N MET A 113 -7.64 -4.76 10.33
CA MET A 113 -7.60 -5.74 11.42
C MET A 113 -8.32 -7.04 11.06
N ALA A 114 -9.39 -6.98 10.27
CA ALA A 114 -10.09 -8.17 9.81
C ALA A 114 -9.25 -9.06 8.86
N LEU A 115 -8.25 -8.50 8.17
CA LEU A 115 -7.29 -9.28 7.38
C LEU A 115 -6.32 -10.10 8.24
N TRP A 116 -6.19 -9.78 9.52
CA TRP A 116 -5.34 -10.49 10.48
C TRP A 116 -6.10 -11.39 11.43
N ALA A 117 -7.43 -11.31 11.46
CA ALA A 117 -8.21 -12.18 12.29
C ALA A 117 -7.88 -13.62 11.91
N GLU A 118 -7.26 -14.36 12.83
CA GLU A 118 -7.07 -15.80 12.76
C GLU A 118 -8.46 -16.45 12.78
N GLU A 119 -9.20 -16.39 11.68
CA GLU A 119 -10.22 -17.40 11.42
C GLU A 119 -9.45 -18.66 11.08
N ALA A 120 -9.32 -19.52 12.10
CA ALA A 120 -8.81 -20.86 11.98
C ALA A 120 -9.52 -21.55 10.80
N PHE A 121 -8.75 -21.89 9.78
CA PHE A 121 -9.15 -22.89 8.79
C PHE A 121 -9.10 -24.27 9.42
#